data_AF-A0A0C9YW93-F1
#
_entry.id   AF-A0A0C9YW93-F1
#
_cell.length_a   1.000
_cell.length_b   1.000
_cell.length_c   1.000
_cell.angle_alpha   90.00
_cell.angle_beta   90.00
_cell.angle_gamma   90.00
#
_symmetry.space_group_name_H-M   'P 1'
#
loop_
_entity.id
_entity.type
_entity.pdbx_description
1 polymer ?
#
loop_
_entity_poly.entity_id
_entity_poly.type
_entity_poly.pdbx_seq_one_letter_code
_entity_poly.pdbx_strand_id
1 'polypeptide(L)' 'CKKYNDANKILGSTGEGLTAMELKEKPEMKRLLNRILDTFPWWEDLHGFWRMNLSYNTVFSMGNPGQDFAMEAQQYFA' A
#
# COMPACT_ATOMS: atom_id res chain seq x y z
N CYS A 1 1.43 10.39 5.74
CA CYS A 1 2.49 10.41 6.78
C CYS A 1 3.86 10.11 6.18
N LYS A 2 4.94 10.80 6.58
CA LYS A 2 6.31 10.53 6.10
C LYS A 2 6.73 9.06 6.29
N LYS A 3 6.49 8.49 7.48
CA LYS A 3 6.79 7.08 7.80
C LYS A 3 6.05 6.07 6.92
N TYR A 4 4.80 6.37 6.55
CA TYR A 4 4.02 5.53 5.65
C TYR A 4 4.56 5.56 4.22
N ASN A 5 4.94 6.74 3.73
CA ASN A 5 5.54 6.87 2.40
C ASN A 5 6.91 6.19 2.33
N ASP A 6 7.71 6.31 3.39
CA ASP A 6 9.00 5.65 3.49
C ASP A 6 8.83 4.12 3.54
N ALA A 7 7.80 3.62 4.23
CA ALA A 7 7.43 2.20 4.22
C ALA A 7 6.97 1.74 2.83
N ASN A 8 6.12 2.50 2.14
CA ASN A 8 5.63 2.15 0.80
C ASN A 8 6.77 2.21 -0.25
N LYS A 9 7.76 3.08 -0.08
CA LYS A 9 8.97 3.07 -0.91
C LYS A 9 9.78 1.78 -0.76
N ILE A 10 9.80 1.18 0.43
CA ILE A 10 10.48 -0.10 0.66
C ILE A 10 9.77 -1.25 -0.06
N LEU A 11 8.43 -1.20 -0.16
CA LEU A 11 7.65 -2.16 -0.95
C LEU A 11 7.77 -1.92 -2.46
N GLY A 12 7.99 -0.66 -2.86
CA GLY A 12 8.07 -0.27 -4.27
C GLY A 12 6.77 -0.56 -5.02
N SER A 13 6.84 -0.59 -6.36
CA SER A 13 5.69 -0.91 -7.22
C SER A 13 5.20 -2.35 -7.06
N THR A 14 6.04 -3.25 -6.54
CA THR A 14 5.70 -4.68 -6.42
C THR A 14 4.77 -4.97 -5.23
N GLY A 15 4.68 -4.08 -4.25
CA GLY A 15 3.73 -4.16 -3.15
C GLY A 15 2.53 -3.22 -3.29
N GLU A 16 2.42 -2.52 -4.41
CA GLU A 16 1.33 -1.57 -4.64
C GLU A 16 -0.01 -2.31 -4.78
N GLY A 17 -1.04 -1.81 -4.10
CA GLY A 17 -2.38 -2.42 -4.09
C GLY A 17 -2.51 -3.74 -3.33
N LEU A 18 -1.40 -4.40 -2.93
CA LEU A 18 -1.43 -5.67 -2.20
C LEU A 18 -1.72 -5.47 -0.71
N THR A 19 -2.58 -6.33 -0.17
CA THR A 19 -2.83 -6.41 1.28
C THR A 19 -1.62 -6.97 2.03
N ALA A 20 -1.55 -6.71 3.33
CA ALA A 20 -0.55 -7.33 4.21
C ALA A 20 -0.59 -8.87 4.14
N MET A 21 -1.77 -9.47 3.93
CA MET A 21 -1.91 -10.92 3.76
C MET A 21 -1.26 -11.40 2.45
N GLU A 22 -1.57 -10.77 1.32
CA GLU A 22 -0.97 -11.10 0.01
C GLU A 22 0.56 -10.89 0.00
N LEU A 23 1.05 -9.88 0.75
CA LEU A 23 2.49 -9.66 0.94
C LEU A 23 3.13 -10.77 1.76
N LYS A 24 2.45 -11.33 2.77
CA LYS A 24 2.96 -12.45 3.59
C LYS A 24 3.05 -13.76 2.81
N GLU A 25 2.22 -13.95 1.79
CA GLU A 25 2.21 -15.15 0.94
C GLU A 25 3.37 -15.19 -0.05
N LYS A 26 3.98 -14.03 -0.36
CA LYS A 26 5.14 -13.91 -1.24
C LYS A 26 6.43 -13.88 -0.39
N PRO A 27 7.33 -14.88 -0.48
CA PRO A 27 8.51 -14.96 0.39
C PRO A 27 9.41 -13.72 0.37
N GLU A 28 9.58 -13.10 -0.80
CA GLU A 28 10.38 -11.89 -0.97
C GLU A 28 9.71 -10.67 -0.31
N MET A 29 8.39 -10.54 -0.45
CA MET A 29 7.61 -9.45 0.12
C MET A 29 7.46 -9.60 1.63
N LYS A 30 7.33 -10.83 2.13
CA LYS A 30 7.28 -11.12 3.57
C LYS A 30 8.51 -10.57 4.30
N ARG A 31 9.70 -10.71 3.71
CA ARG A 31 10.93 -10.17 4.29
C ARG A 31 10.92 -8.63 4.33
N LEU A 32 10.43 -7.99 3.29
CA LEU A 32 10.30 -6.53 3.21
C LEU A 32 9.25 -6.01 4.20
N LEU A 33 8.10 -6.68 4.28
CA LEU A 33 7.04 -6.38 5.23
C LEU A 33 7.54 -6.49 6.67
N ASN A 34 8.25 -7.56 7.03
CA ASN A 34 8.82 -7.70 8.38
C ASN A 34 9.73 -6.51 8.76
N ARG A 35 10.58 -6.06 7.83
CA ARG A 35 11.45 -4.88 8.06
C ARG A 35 10.64 -3.59 8.27
N ILE A 36 9.54 -3.44 7.54
CA ILE A 36 8.61 -2.32 7.71
C ILE A 36 7.98 -2.39 9.09
N LEU A 37 7.48 -3.57 9.51
CA LEU A 37 6.82 -3.75 10.80
C LEU A 37 7.76 -3.56 11.98
N ASP A 38 9.04 -3.94 11.86
CA ASP A 38 10.06 -3.67 12.88
C ASP A 38 10.23 -2.17 13.16
N THR A 39 10.09 -1.34 12.11
CA THR A 39 10.31 0.11 12.21
C THR A 39 9.00 0.89 12.38
N PHE A 40 7.90 0.33 11.90
CA PHE A 40 6.58 0.93 11.87
C PHE A 40 5.48 -0.15 12.04
N PRO A 41 5.24 -0.61 13.28
CA PRO A 41 4.32 -1.72 13.57
C PRO A 41 2.87 -1.48 13.13
N TRP A 42 2.45 -0.20 13.12
CA TRP A 42 1.09 0.22 12.74
C TRP A 42 0.85 0.26 11.23
N TRP A 43 1.82 -0.20 10.42
CA TRP A 43 1.72 -0.12 8.98
C TRP A 43 0.53 -0.93 8.44
N GLU A 44 0.24 -2.14 8.95
CA GLU A 44 -0.86 -2.97 8.44
C GLU A 44 -2.23 -2.31 8.66
N ASP A 45 -2.47 -1.81 9.87
CA ASP A 45 -3.73 -1.13 10.22
C ASP A 45 -3.93 0.13 9.37
N LEU A 46 -2.87 0.91 9.19
CA LEU A 46 -2.91 2.12 8.38
C LEU A 46 -3.09 1.77 6.91
N HIS A 47 -2.36 0.80 6.38
CA HIS A 47 -2.47 0.38 4.99
C HIS A 47 -3.87 -0.16 4.67
N GLY A 48 -4.44 -0.97 5.56
CA GLY A 48 -5.82 -1.45 5.44
C GLY A 48 -6.85 -0.32 5.42
N PHE A 49 -6.72 0.65 6.34
CA PHE A 49 -7.59 1.83 6.36
C PHE A 49 -7.52 2.64 5.06
N TRP A 50 -6.32 2.85 4.53
CA TRP A 50 -6.10 3.68 3.34
C TRP A 50 -6.57 2.98 2.05
N ARG A 51 -6.38 1.66 1.95
CA ARG A 51 -6.91 0.87 0.83
C ARG A 51 -8.43 0.94 0.74
N MET A 52 -9.12 0.96 1.89
CA MET A 52 -10.59 1.06 1.96
C MET A 52 -11.13 2.49 1.80
N ASN A 53 -10.28 3.51 1.81
CA ASN A 53 -10.66 4.92 1.78
C ASN A 53 -9.93 5.66 0.64
N LEU A 54 -10.20 5.24 -0.60
CA LEU A 54 -9.57 5.78 -1.83
C LEU A 54 -9.69 7.30 -1.98
N SER A 55 -10.77 7.92 -1.48
CA SER A 55 -10.99 9.37 -1.51
C SER A 55 -9.92 10.16 -0.75
N TYR A 56 -9.36 9.59 0.33
CA TYR A 56 -8.27 10.18 1.11
C TYR A 56 -6.89 9.86 0.56
N ASN A 57 -6.80 8.88 -0.34
CA ASN A 57 -5.53 8.50 -0.96
C ASN A 57 -5.12 9.46 -2.09
N THR A 58 -5.96 10.42 -2.52
CA THR A 58 -5.61 11.40 -3.56
C THR A 58 -4.36 12.24 -3.26
N VAL A 59 -4.02 12.46 -1.98
CA VAL A 59 -2.81 13.20 -1.57
C VAL A 59 -1.55 12.32 -1.54
N PHE A 60 -1.70 11.00 -1.51
CA PHE A 60 -0.61 10.03 -1.34
C PHE A 60 -0.44 9.05 -2.49
N SER A 61 -1.45 8.94 -3.37
CA SER A 61 -1.45 8.29 -4.68
C SER A 61 -0.72 9.12 -5.74
N MET A 62 0.40 9.76 -5.40
CA MET A 62 1.44 9.99 -6.42
C MET A 62 2.15 8.65 -6.72
N GLY A 63 1.37 7.65 -7.12
CA GLY A 63 1.85 6.67 -8.08
C GLY A 63 2.24 7.44 -9.34
N ASN A 64 3.19 6.89 -10.11
CA ASN A 64 3.71 7.56 -11.30
C ASN A 64 2.56 8.15 -12.14
N PRO A 65 2.69 9.42 -12.63
CA PRO A 65 1.67 10.03 -13.45
C PRO A 65 1.44 9.16 -14.69
N GLY A 66 0.36 8.37 -14.68
CA GLY A 66 0.07 7.35 -15.68
C GLY A 66 -0.54 6.05 -15.15
N GLN A 67 -0.51 5.79 -13.84
CA GLN A 67 -1.20 4.63 -13.23
C GLN A 67 -2.41 5.10 -12.44
N ASP A 68 -3.52 5.30 -13.14
CA ASP A 68 -4.80 5.68 -12.55
C ASP A 68 -5.51 4.45 -11.95
N PHE A 69 -5.17 4.13 -10.70
CA PHE A 69 -5.86 3.10 -9.93
C PHE A 69 -7.25 3.51 -9.44
N ALA A 70 -7.69 4.76 -9.68
CA ALA A 70 -9.06 5.17 -9.33
C ALA A 70 -10.09 4.53 -10.26
N MET A 71 -9.71 4.26 -11.51
CA MET A 71 -10.60 3.70 -12.54
C MET A 71 -10.93 2.22 -12.32
N GLU A 72 -9.96 1.39 -11.89
CA GLU A 72 -10.23 -0.02 -11.57
C GLU A 72 -11.10 -0.15 -10.32
N ALA A 73 -10.90 0.69 -9.31
CA ALA A 73 -11.70 0.63 -8.08
C ALA A 73 -13.16 1.03 -8.31
N GLN A 74 -13.47 1.94 -9.23
CA GLN A 74 -14.85 2.31 -9.57
C GLN A 74 -15.64 1.17 -10.24
N GLN A 75 -14.97 0.26 -10.95
CA GLN A 75 -15.64 -0.87 -11.59
C GLN A 75 -16.16 -1.91 -10.58
N TYR A 76 -15.61 -1.96 -9.37
CA TYR A 76 -16.04 -2.89 -8.33
C TYR A 76 -17.19 -2.38 -7.44
N PHE A 77 -17.54 -1.09 -7.53
CA PHE A 77 -18.59 -0.45 -6.71
C PHE A 77 -19.72 0.17 -7.54
N ALA A 78 -19.92 -0.26 -8.80
CA ALA A 78 -21.07 0.11 -9.62
C ALA A 78 -22.30 -0.74 -9.34
#